data_AF-A0A4V3CCA7-F1
#
_entry.id   AF-A0A4V3CCA7-F1
#
_cell.length_a   1.000
_cell.length_b   1.000
_cell.length_c   1.000
_cell.angle_alpha   90.00
_cell.angle_beta   90.00
_cell.angle_gamma   90.00
#
_symmetry.space_group_name_H-M   'P 1'
#
loop_
_entity.id
_entity.type
_entity.pdbx_description
1 polymer ?
#
loop_
_entity_poly.entity_id
_entity_poly.type
_entity_poly.pdbx_seq_one_letter_code
_entity_poly.pdbx_strand_id
1 'polypeptide(L)'
;MSTITVVCIALMGILLFLLGANVTRNRALRTDGNQLPSDPADRLLIAVRAHGNAAEYIPTMIVLLLVCSALSDSWLIDVLAVAAVVVRFTHALGMLRSTTLATHGPLRDIGAMGTYLVGIALGVTAIVTI
;
A
#
# COMPACT_ATOMS: atom_id res chain seq x y z
N MET A 1 -5.01 -19.65 9.92
CA MET A 1 -5.10 -18.63 8.83
C MET A 1 -6.40 -18.77 8.03
N SER A 2 -7.24 -17.74 8.04
CA SER A 2 -8.53 -17.72 7.36
C SER A 2 -8.41 -17.47 5.85
N THR A 3 -9.46 -17.81 5.10
CA THR A 3 -9.61 -17.43 3.68
C THR A 3 -9.63 -15.91 3.49
N ILE A 4 -10.19 -15.16 4.44
CA ILE A 4 -10.26 -13.68 4.37
C ILE A 4 -8.84 -13.10 4.34
N THR A 5 -7.98 -13.56 5.26
CA THR A 5 -6.60 -13.09 5.33
C THR A 5 -5.81 -13.44 4.06
N VAL A 6 -6.00 -14.65 3.52
CA VAL A 6 -5.37 -15.07 2.24
C VAL A 6 -5.78 -14.15 1.08
N VAL A 7 -7.07 -13.87 0.94
CA VAL A 7 -7.58 -12.97 -0.11
C VAL A 7 -7.02 -11.56 0.06
N CYS A 8 -6.95 -11.05 1.29
CA CYS A 8 -6.39 -9.72 1.56
C CYS A 8 -4.91 -9.62 1.19
N ILE A 9 -4.11 -10.64 1.54
CA ILE A 9 -2.69 -10.73 1.14
C ILE A 9 -2.57 -10.73 -0.38
N ALA A 10 -3.38 -11.53 -1.07
CA ALA A 10 -3.38 -11.60 -2.54
C ALA A 10 -3.73 -10.25 -3.17
N LEU A 11 -4.77 -9.57 -2.68
CA LEU A 11 -5.19 -8.25 -3.18
C LEU A 11 -4.10 -7.18 -3.01
N MET A 12 -3.41 -7.17 -1.86
CA MET A 12 -2.30 -6.24 -1.64
C MET A 12 -1.09 -6.56 -2.54
N GLY A 13 -0.79 -7.84 -2.74
CA GLY A 13 0.23 -8.28 -3.69
C GLY A 13 -0.09 -7.83 -5.12
N ILE A 14 -1.33 -8.06 -5.57
CA ILE A 14 -1.82 -7.59 -6.87
C ILE A 14 -1.69 -6.08 -6.99
N LEU A 15 -2.11 -5.31 -5.97
CA LEU A 15 -1.97 -3.85 -5.96
C LEU A 15 -0.51 -3.42 -6.17
N LEU A 16 0.44 -4.06 -5.49
CA LEU A 16 1.86 -3.75 -5.61
C LEU A 16 2.36 -3.96 -7.06
N PHE A 17 2.00 -5.08 -7.69
CA PHE A 17 2.34 -5.37 -9.08
C PHE A 17 1.67 -4.42 -10.07
N LEU A 18 0.39 -4.09 -9.88
CA LEU A 18 -0.33 -3.14 -10.73
C LEU A 18 0.28 -1.74 -10.67
N LEU A 19 0.72 -1.29 -9.48
CA LEU A 19 1.44 -0.02 -9.33
C LEU A 19 2.80 -0.06 -10.04
N GLY A 20 3.52 -1.18 -9.96
CA GLY A 20 4.78 -1.36 -10.69
C GLY A 20 4.57 -1.35 -12.21
N ALA A 21 3.54 -2.04 -12.70
CA ALA A 21 3.15 -2.01 -14.11
C ALA A 21 2.76 -0.60 -14.57
N ASN A 22 2.09 0.19 -13.71
CA ASN A 22 1.79 1.58 -14.00
C ASN A 22 3.05 2.46 -14.12
N VAL A 23 4.08 2.20 -13.31
CA VAL A 23 5.40 2.85 -13.49
C VAL A 23 5.97 2.49 -14.85
N THR A 24 6.04 1.20 -15.20
CA THR A 24 6.53 0.73 -16.51
C THR A 24 5.78 1.37 -17.68
N ARG A 25 4.45 1.46 -17.59
CA ARG A 25 3.61 2.15 -18.58
C ARG A 25 4.00 3.62 -18.74
N ASN A 26 4.16 4.36 -17.63
CA ASN A 26 4.56 5.78 -17.68
C ASN A 26 5.97 5.96 -18.27
N ARG A 27 6.89 5.02 -18.03
CA ARG A 27 8.23 5.03 -18.65
C ARG A 27 8.17 4.78 -20.15
N ALA A 28 7.35 3.81 -20.58
CA ALA A 28 7.23 3.42 -21.98
C ALA A 28 6.55 4.48 -22.87
N LEU A 29 5.56 5.20 -22.33
CA LEU A 29 4.85 6.26 -23.05
C LEU A 29 5.63 7.58 -23.11
N ARG A 30 6.78 7.65 -22.45
CA ARG A 30 7.53 8.89 -22.28
C ARG A 30 8.43 9.16 -23.48
N THR A 31 8.43 10.40 -23.96
CA THR A 31 9.17 10.80 -25.17
C THR A 31 10.37 11.70 -24.89
N ASP A 32 10.41 12.38 -23.74
CA ASP A 32 11.49 13.31 -23.35
C ASP A 32 12.77 12.60 -22.84
N GLY A 33 12.75 11.27 -22.73
CA GLY A 33 13.85 10.45 -22.21
C GLY A 33 14.11 10.56 -20.71
N ASN A 34 13.46 11.48 -19.99
CA ASN A 34 13.71 11.69 -18.56
C ASN A 34 13.07 10.60 -17.70
N GLN A 35 13.90 9.69 -17.18
CA GLN A 35 13.44 8.56 -16.36
C GLN A 35 13.43 8.85 -14.85
N LEU A 36 13.84 10.05 -14.44
CA LEU A 36 13.87 10.49 -13.04
C LEU A 36 13.41 11.96 -12.92
N PRO A 37 12.14 12.25 -13.22
CA PRO A 37 11.62 13.61 -13.11
C PRO A 37 11.57 14.10 -11.65
N SER A 38 11.81 15.38 -11.46
CA SER A 38 11.73 16.08 -10.17
C SER A 38 10.50 16.98 -10.03
N ASP A 39 9.77 17.25 -11.13
CA ASP A 39 8.54 18.04 -11.09
C ASP A 39 7.44 17.26 -10.33
N PRO A 40 6.90 17.80 -9.22
CA PRO A 40 5.86 17.15 -8.44
C PRO A 40 4.55 16.91 -9.20
N ALA A 41 4.30 17.60 -10.32
CA ALA A 41 3.15 17.37 -11.19
C ALA A 41 3.38 16.26 -12.23
N ASP A 42 4.63 15.76 -12.36
CA ASP A 42 4.97 14.74 -13.34
C ASP A 42 4.31 13.39 -13.00
N ARG A 43 3.61 12.82 -14.00
CA ARG A 43 2.87 11.55 -13.86
C ARG A 43 3.77 10.36 -13.57
N LEU A 44 4.99 10.33 -14.10
CA LEU A 44 5.96 9.29 -13.78
C LEU A 44 6.45 9.43 -12.34
N LEU A 45 6.71 10.66 -11.85
CA LEU A 45 7.09 10.86 -10.45
C LEU A 45 5.98 10.41 -9.49
N ILE A 46 4.73 10.79 -9.77
CA ILE A 46 3.56 10.36 -9.00
C ILE A 46 3.45 8.83 -8.99
N ALA A 47 3.56 8.18 -10.14
CA ALA A 47 3.51 6.72 -10.24
C ALA A 47 4.63 6.04 -9.46
N VAL A 48 5.86 6.54 -9.56
CA VAL A 48 7.03 6.02 -8.82
C VAL A 48 6.82 6.16 -7.31
N ARG A 49 6.31 7.31 -6.83
CA ARG A 49 6.06 7.52 -5.40
C ARG A 49 4.89 6.67 -4.88
N ALA A 50 3.84 6.48 -5.68
CA ALA A 50 2.74 5.59 -5.33
C ALA A 50 3.21 4.13 -5.18
N HIS A 51 4.00 3.64 -6.15
CA HIS A 51 4.58 2.29 -6.10
C HIS A 51 5.63 2.15 -4.99
N GLY A 52 6.53 3.12 -4.81
CA GLY A 52 7.54 3.11 -3.75
C GLY A 52 6.92 3.02 -2.36
N ASN A 53 5.89 3.83 -2.09
CA ASN A 53 5.15 3.72 -0.83
C ASN A 53 4.48 2.35 -0.69
N ALA A 54 3.89 1.79 -1.77
CA ALA A 54 3.38 0.43 -1.73
C ALA A 54 4.45 -0.61 -1.37
N ALA A 55 5.64 -0.51 -1.97
CA ALA A 55 6.75 -1.41 -1.72
C ALA A 55 7.32 -1.30 -0.29
N GLU A 56 7.24 -0.11 0.34
CA GLU A 56 7.69 0.11 1.72
C GLU A 56 6.75 -0.52 2.76
N TYR A 57 5.43 -0.45 2.56
CA TYR A 57 4.45 -0.82 3.58
C TYR A 57 3.78 -2.18 3.36
N ILE A 58 3.44 -2.53 2.11
CA ILE A 58 2.67 -3.75 1.83
C ILE A 58 3.42 -5.03 2.24
N PRO A 59 4.71 -5.24 1.87
CA PRO A 59 5.41 -6.47 2.24
C PRO A 59 5.48 -6.67 3.75
N THR A 60 5.78 -5.61 4.51
CA THR A 60 5.84 -5.66 5.97
C THR A 60 4.48 -5.99 6.58
N MET A 61 3.39 -5.38 6.08
CA MET A 61 2.03 -5.72 6.53
C MET A 61 1.66 -7.18 6.24
N ILE A 62 2.01 -7.69 5.05
CA ILE A 62 1.78 -9.09 4.70
C ILE A 62 2.53 -10.03 5.65
N VAL A 63 3.80 -9.74 5.94
CA VAL A 63 4.59 -10.56 6.88
C VAL A 63 3.97 -10.55 8.28
N LEU A 64 3.55 -9.40 8.79
CA LEU A 64 2.89 -9.32 10.10
C LEU A 64 1.55 -10.07 10.13
N LEU A 65 0.77 -10.02 9.05
CA LEU A 65 -0.47 -10.81 8.93
C LEU A 65 -0.19 -12.31 8.94
N LEU A 66 0.85 -12.76 8.24
CA LEU A 66 1.28 -14.17 8.24
C LEU A 66 1.72 -14.62 9.64
N VAL A 67 2.51 -13.78 10.34
CA VAL A 67 2.94 -14.06 11.72
C VAL A 67 1.73 -14.13 12.66
N CYS A 68 0.85 -13.13 12.65
CA CYS A 68 -0.35 -13.14 13.50
C CYS A 68 -1.23 -14.37 13.21
N SER A 69 -1.40 -14.72 11.94
CA SER A 69 -2.20 -15.88 11.50
C SER A 69 -1.59 -17.23 11.84
N ALA A 70 -0.29 -17.27 12.12
CA ALA A 70 0.41 -18.47 12.59
C ALA A 70 0.33 -18.61 14.12
N LEU A 71 0.19 -17.50 14.84
CA LEU A 71 0.09 -17.47 16.30
C LEU A 71 -1.35 -17.57 16.82
N SER A 72 -2.36 -17.16 16.03
CA SER A 72 -3.76 -17.15 16.46
C SER A 72 -4.74 -17.26 15.29
N ASP A 73 -5.92 -17.79 15.57
CA ASP A 73 -7.09 -17.79 14.67
C ASP A 73 -8.13 -16.71 15.07
N SER A 74 -7.70 -15.66 15.76
CA SER A 74 -8.57 -14.55 16.19
C SER A 74 -9.20 -13.81 15.01
N TRP A 75 -10.51 -13.53 15.10
CA TRP A 75 -11.25 -12.71 14.14
C TRP A 75 -10.67 -11.29 13.98
N LEU A 76 -9.91 -10.79 14.96
CA LEU A 76 -9.22 -9.51 14.88
C LEU A 76 -8.23 -9.47 13.72
N ILE A 77 -7.58 -10.59 13.40
CA ILE A 77 -6.60 -10.68 12.29
C ILE A 77 -7.31 -10.44 10.96
N ASP A 78 -8.51 -10.99 10.78
CA ASP A 78 -9.32 -10.78 9.58
C ASP A 78 -9.73 -9.31 9.44
N VAL A 79 -10.09 -8.66 10.54
CA VAL A 79 -10.42 -7.23 10.55
C VAL A 79 -9.20 -6.38 10.18
N LEU A 80 -8.03 -6.68 10.73
CA LEU A 80 -6.80 -5.98 10.39
C LEU A 80 -6.37 -6.24 8.93
N ALA A 81 -6.62 -7.45 8.40
CA ALA A 81 -6.35 -7.78 7.01
C ALA A 81 -7.21 -6.96 6.04
N VAL A 82 -8.52 -6.87 6.31
CA VAL A 82 -9.45 -6.05 5.53
C VAL A 82 -9.10 -4.57 5.64
N ALA A 83 -8.81 -4.09 6.86
CA ALA A 83 -8.39 -2.72 7.08
C ALA A 83 -7.11 -2.37 6.30
N ALA A 84 -6.12 -3.27 6.28
CA ALA A 84 -4.89 -3.10 5.51
C ALA A 84 -5.20 -2.93 4.01
N VAL A 85 -6.03 -3.80 3.42
CA VAL A 85 -6.45 -3.64 2.02
C VAL A 85 -7.08 -2.26 1.79
N VAL A 86 -8.06 -1.88 2.61
CA VAL A 86 -8.78 -0.61 2.43
C VAL A 86 -7.84 0.59 2.48
N VAL A 87 -6.94 0.68 3.48
CA VAL A 87 -6.04 1.84 3.61
C VAL A 87 -5.01 1.88 2.50
N ARG A 88 -4.49 0.73 2.06
CA ARG A 88 -3.49 0.66 0.99
C ARG A 88 -4.07 1.02 -0.38
N PHE A 89 -5.27 0.55 -0.70
CA PHE A 89 -5.98 0.96 -1.92
C PHE A 89 -6.38 2.44 -1.89
N THR A 90 -6.87 2.93 -0.74
CA THR A 90 -7.23 4.35 -0.55
C THR A 90 -6.01 5.26 -0.76
N HIS A 91 -4.86 4.93 -0.16
CA HIS A 91 -3.63 5.70 -0.32
C HIS A 91 -3.13 5.70 -1.78
N ALA A 92 -3.09 4.54 -2.42
CA ALA A 92 -2.68 4.41 -3.82
C ALA A 92 -3.58 5.23 -4.75
N LEU A 93 -4.90 5.17 -4.55
CA LEU A 93 -5.86 5.97 -5.31
C LEU A 93 -5.69 7.46 -5.06
N GLY A 94 -5.49 7.86 -3.81
CA GLY A 94 -5.22 9.25 -3.43
C GLY A 94 -3.98 9.80 -4.15
N MET A 95 -2.89 9.03 -4.16
CA MET A 95 -1.66 9.39 -4.89
C MET A 95 -1.87 9.50 -6.40
N LEU A 96 -2.48 8.49 -7.03
CA LEU A 96 -2.64 8.46 -8.49
C LEU A 96 -3.63 9.51 -9.02
N ARG A 97 -4.59 9.95 -8.19
CA ARG A 97 -5.52 11.03 -8.52
C ARG A 97 -4.97 12.43 -8.25
N SER A 98 -3.87 12.56 -7.52
CA SER A 98 -3.23 13.86 -7.30
C SER A 98 -2.84 14.51 -8.63
N THR A 99 -3.08 15.81 -8.74
CA THR A 99 -2.56 16.64 -9.84
C THR A 99 -1.09 16.98 -9.63
N THR A 100 -0.66 17.07 -8.37
CA THR A 100 0.71 17.32 -7.96
C THR A 100 0.99 16.67 -6.60
N LEU A 101 2.23 16.27 -6.36
CA LEU A 101 2.70 15.80 -5.06
C LEU A 101 2.96 16.94 -4.06
N ALA A 102 3.05 18.18 -4.54
CA ALA A 102 3.32 19.35 -3.70
C ALA A 102 2.16 19.67 -2.75
N THR A 103 0.95 19.22 -3.07
CA THR A 103 -0.22 19.35 -2.21
C THR A 103 -0.66 17.99 -1.69
N HIS A 104 -1.38 18.00 -0.58
CA HIS A 104 -2.02 16.82 -0.02
C HIS A 104 -3.54 16.89 -0.22
N GLY A 105 -4.17 15.72 -0.19
CA GLY A 105 -5.60 15.58 -0.38
C GLY A 105 -6.15 14.52 0.58
N PRO A 106 -7.45 14.59 0.91
CA PRO A 106 -8.02 13.83 2.03
C PRO A 106 -7.85 12.32 1.88
N LEU A 107 -7.98 11.77 0.66
CA LEU A 107 -7.78 10.33 0.42
C LEU A 107 -6.34 9.88 0.67
N ARG A 108 -5.35 10.70 0.28
CA ARG A 108 -3.94 10.41 0.52
C ARG A 108 -3.66 10.42 2.02
N ASP A 109 -4.17 11.42 2.74
CA ASP A 109 -3.89 11.60 4.16
C ASP A 109 -4.57 10.52 5.01
N ILE A 110 -5.83 10.20 4.73
CA ILE A 110 -6.56 9.11 5.38
C ILE A 110 -5.88 7.76 5.11
N GLY A 111 -5.48 7.50 3.87
CA GLY A 111 -4.76 6.28 3.51
C GLY A 111 -3.40 6.16 4.19
N ALA A 112 -2.66 7.26 4.32
CA ALA A 112 -1.36 7.30 4.99
C ALA A 112 -1.51 7.07 6.50
N MET A 113 -2.40 7.81 7.15
CA MET A 113 -2.69 7.66 8.58
C MET A 113 -3.16 6.23 8.89
N GLY A 114 -4.12 5.73 8.10
CA GLY A 114 -4.63 4.38 8.23
C GLY A 114 -3.56 3.31 8.06
N THR A 115 -2.58 3.53 7.16
CA THR A 115 -1.45 2.61 6.98
C THR A 115 -0.64 2.49 8.27
N TYR A 116 -0.28 3.60 8.92
CA TYR A 116 0.46 3.56 10.17
C TYR A 116 -0.35 2.92 11.30
N LEU A 117 -1.62 3.30 11.45
CA LEU A 117 -2.48 2.75 12.49
C LEU A 117 -2.63 1.23 12.36
N VAL A 118 -2.93 0.73 11.16
CA VAL A 118 -3.09 -0.72 10.92
C VAL A 118 -1.76 -1.46 11.04
N GLY A 119 -0.67 -0.89 10.52
CA GLY A 119 0.65 -1.52 10.61
C GLY A 119 1.16 -1.64 12.05
N ILE A 120 0.99 -0.58 12.86
CA ILE A 120 1.31 -0.59 14.29
C ILE A 120 0.40 -1.59 15.02
N ALA A 121 -0.90 -1.59 14.73
CA ALA A 121 -1.83 -2.54 15.34
C ALA A 121 -1.42 -4.00 15.05
N LEU A 122 -1.06 -4.32 13.81
CA LEU A 122 -0.54 -5.65 13.46
C LEU A 122 0.73 -6.01 14.24
N GLY A 123 1.67 -5.07 14.39
CA GLY A 123 2.88 -5.29 15.19
C GLY A 123 2.58 -5.53 16.68
N VAL A 124 1.68 -4.73 17.26
CA VAL A 124 1.24 -4.90 18.65
C VAL A 124 0.50 -6.23 18.83
N THR A 125 -0.40 -6.58 17.91
CA THR A 125 -1.09 -7.86 17.92
C THR A 125 -0.11 -9.02 17.89
N ALA A 126 0.91 -8.98 17.02
CA ALA A 126 1.93 -10.01 16.96
C ALA A 126 2.64 -10.19 18.32
N ILE A 127 2.97 -9.10 19.02
CA ILE A 127 3.63 -9.13 20.34
C ILE A 127 2.71 -9.64 21.46
N VAL A 128 1.44 -9.23 21.45
CA VAL A 128 0.48 -9.61 22.51
C VAL A 128 -0.01 -11.06 22.35
N THR A 129 0.14 -11.63 21.16
CA THR A 129 -0.35 -13.00 20.86
C THR A 129 0.67 -14.08 21.22
N ILE A 130 1.94 -13.74 21.40
CA ILE A 130 3.00 -14.69 21.84
C ILE A 130 2.79 -15.07 23.30
#